data_AF-A0A930T2F4-F1
#
_entry.id   AF-A0A930T2F4-F1
#
_cell.length_a   1.000
_cell.length_b   1.000
_cell.length_c   1.000
_cell.angle_alpha   90.00
_cell.angle_beta   90.00
_cell.angle_gamma   90.00
#
_symmetry.space_group_name_H-M   'P 1'
#
loop_
_entity.id
_entity.type
_entity.pdbx_description
1 polymer ?
#
loop_
_entity_poly.entity_id
_entity_poly.type
_entity_poly.pdbx_seq_one_letter_code
_entity_poly.pdbx_strand_id
1 'polypeptide(L)'
;MFIYKAEELEENSIIVTKSNEIVFQGKTLVPSVAMSKKSRENVLQICQEEQNTGCLCIAIENNYNFILWKEKVTPTPEEIEKPAPFTLPTPSPADKPAPFTSPETAKSEPIESEKKNKPKPLIDQNFIVACEKRLIEYVGPIGKMIVEDLYEENPHLSKTELVELICEEIPKQEQKEEFKRYCRV
;
A
#
# COMPACT_ATOMS: atom_id res chain seq x y z
N MET A 1 22.03 1.13 2.84
CA MET A 1 20.56 1.35 2.78
C MET A 1 20.27 2.52 1.85
N PHE A 2 19.44 2.32 0.84
CA PHE A 2 19.08 3.37 -0.12
C PHE A 2 17.58 3.64 -0.07
N ILE A 3 17.20 4.91 0.13
CA ILE A 3 15.83 5.40 -0.02
C ILE A 3 15.82 6.24 -1.28
N TYR A 4 14.89 5.95 -2.17
CA TYR A 4 14.69 6.70 -3.41
C TYR A 4 13.27 7.22 -3.46
N LYS A 5 13.05 8.41 -4.04
CA LYS A 5 11.71 8.80 -4.45
C LYS A 5 11.34 8.05 -5.73
N ALA A 6 10.05 7.71 -5.87
CA ALA A 6 9.52 7.10 -7.07
C ALA A 6 9.87 7.94 -8.32
N GLU A 7 9.70 9.26 -8.19
CA GLU A 7 9.99 10.28 -9.22
C GLU A 7 11.44 10.18 -9.73
N GLU A 8 12.42 10.13 -8.80
CA GLU A 8 13.84 10.09 -9.16
C GLU A 8 14.21 8.83 -9.95
N LEU A 9 13.60 7.70 -9.61
CA LEU A 9 13.89 6.45 -10.30
C LEU A 9 13.13 6.34 -11.64
N GLU A 10 11.98 7.00 -11.78
CA GLU A 10 11.28 7.14 -13.07
C GLU A 10 12.09 8.02 -14.03
N GLU A 11 12.65 9.13 -13.55
CA GLU A 11 13.55 9.98 -14.35
C GLU A 11 14.78 9.21 -14.86
N ASN A 12 15.31 8.31 -14.04
CA ASN A 12 16.44 7.44 -14.42
C ASN A 12 16.02 6.21 -15.24
N SER A 13 14.73 6.05 -15.58
CA SER A 13 14.17 4.87 -16.26
C SER A 13 14.49 3.54 -15.52
N ILE A 14 14.67 3.59 -14.20
CA ILE A 14 14.97 2.43 -13.36
C ILE A 14 13.69 1.72 -12.92
N ILE A 15 12.62 2.48 -12.65
CA ILE A 15 11.28 1.92 -12.46
C ILE A 15 10.45 2.18 -13.71
N VAL A 16 9.76 1.14 -14.16
CA VAL A 16 8.53 1.31 -14.93
C VAL A 16 7.42 1.14 -13.91
N THR A 17 6.62 2.18 -13.67
CA THR A 17 5.54 2.25 -12.66
C THR A 17 4.46 1.15 -12.78
N LYS A 18 4.56 0.29 -13.79
CA LYS A 18 3.68 -0.86 -14.05
C LYS A 18 4.38 -2.22 -13.98
N SER A 19 5.67 -2.26 -13.71
CA SER A 19 6.45 -3.49 -13.65
C SER A 19 6.47 -4.06 -12.24
N ASN A 20 6.32 -5.37 -12.14
CA ASN A 20 6.45 -6.10 -10.87
C ASN A 20 7.91 -6.41 -10.52
N GLU A 21 8.86 -5.98 -11.35
CA GLU A 21 10.29 -6.27 -11.23
C GLU A 21 11.09 -5.05 -11.70
N ILE A 22 12.19 -4.74 -11.01
CA ILE A 22 13.16 -3.72 -11.43
C ILE A 22 14.57 -4.30 -11.39
N VAL A 23 15.47 -3.76 -12.21
CA VAL A 23 16.88 -4.14 -12.20
C VAL A 23 17.68 -3.01 -11.57
N PHE A 24 18.35 -3.28 -10.46
CA PHE A 24 19.19 -2.33 -9.75
C PHE A 24 20.56 -2.95 -9.48
N GLN A 25 21.63 -2.30 -9.95
CA GLN A 25 23.00 -2.83 -9.88
C GLN A 25 23.16 -4.25 -10.48
N GLY A 26 22.42 -4.55 -11.54
CA GLY A 26 22.43 -5.89 -12.18
C GLY A 26 21.70 -6.98 -11.39
N LYS A 27 21.08 -6.65 -10.26
CA LYS A 27 20.21 -7.54 -9.49
C LYS A 27 18.75 -7.23 -9.79
N THR A 28 17.92 -8.26 -9.86
CA THR A 28 16.46 -8.10 -10.01
C THR A 28 15.82 -7.99 -8.64
N LEU A 29 15.09 -6.91 -8.40
CA LEU A 29 14.33 -6.69 -7.19
C LEU A 29 12.84 -6.81 -7.48
N VAL A 30 12.11 -7.32 -6.49
CA VAL A 30 10.65 -7.49 -6.50
C VAL A 30 10.04 -6.69 -5.35
N PRO A 31 8.82 -6.11 -5.53
CA PRO A 31 8.13 -5.43 -4.47
C PRO A 31 7.71 -6.47 -3.42
N SER A 32 8.00 -6.18 -2.16
CA SER A 32 7.74 -7.07 -1.03
C SER A 32 6.60 -6.59 -0.16
N VAL A 33 6.81 -5.43 0.44
CA VAL A 33 5.90 -4.90 1.46
C VAL A 33 5.70 -3.42 1.21
N ALA A 34 4.42 -3.02 1.21
CA ALA A 34 4.03 -1.62 1.17
C ALA A 34 3.67 -1.18 2.60
N MET A 35 4.18 -0.05 3.02
CA MET A 35 4.03 0.47 4.38
C MET A 35 3.64 1.95 4.35
N SER A 36 2.85 2.40 5.32
CA SER A 36 2.50 3.82 5.43
C SER A 36 3.75 4.68 5.69
N LYS A 37 3.74 5.93 5.20
CA LYS A 37 4.81 6.90 5.51
C LYS A 37 5.05 7.11 7.00
N LYS A 38 4.01 6.93 7.81
CA LYS A 38 4.07 7.04 9.27
C LYS A 38 4.93 5.96 9.92
N SER A 39 5.25 4.90 9.19
CA SER A 39 6.07 3.78 9.65
C SER A 39 7.48 3.80 9.06
N ARG A 40 8.03 5.00 8.79
CA ARG A 40 9.38 5.17 8.23
C ARG A 40 10.44 4.43 9.05
N GLU A 41 10.41 4.53 10.38
CA GLU A 41 11.35 3.83 11.25
C GLU A 41 11.31 2.31 11.06
N ASN A 42 10.10 1.75 10.86
CA ASN A 42 9.93 0.33 10.61
C ASN A 42 10.50 -0.07 9.23
N VAL A 43 10.34 0.78 8.21
CA VAL A 43 10.95 0.58 6.88
C VAL A 43 12.47 0.52 6.99
N LEU A 44 13.08 1.42 7.79
CA LEU A 44 14.52 1.42 8.05
C LEU A 44 14.96 0.11 8.71
N GLN A 45 14.21 -0.33 9.74
CA GLN A 45 14.53 -1.53 10.49
C GLN A 45 14.50 -2.79 9.60
N ILE A 46 13.45 -2.97 8.81
CA ILE A 46 13.32 -4.12 7.90
C ILE A 46 14.47 -4.12 6.88
N CYS A 47 14.77 -2.97 6.28
CA CYS A 47 15.79 -2.90 5.25
C CYS A 47 17.21 -3.07 5.83
N GLN A 48 17.41 -2.78 7.11
CA GLN A 48 18.64 -3.07 7.84
C GLN A 48 18.79 -4.56 8.15
N GLU A 49 17.70 -5.22 8.55
CA GLU A 49 17.65 -6.67 8.77
C GLU A 49 17.99 -7.44 7.48
N GLU A 50 17.41 -7.05 6.35
CA GLU A 50 17.69 -7.66 5.04
C GLU A 50 19.15 -7.43 4.58
N GLN A 51 19.74 -6.28 4.88
CA GLN A 51 21.16 -6.05 4.59
C GLN A 51 22.07 -6.94 5.45
N ASN A 52 21.69 -7.20 6.71
CA ASN A 52 22.45 -8.09 7.59
C ASN A 52 22.40 -9.56 7.12
N THR A 53 21.36 -9.97 6.39
CA THR A 53 21.27 -11.29 5.76
C THR A 53 21.99 -11.36 4.41
N GLY A 54 22.55 -10.25 3.93
CA GLY A 54 23.26 -10.17 2.66
C GLY A 54 22.34 -9.94 1.44
N CYS A 55 21.06 -9.63 1.67
CA CYS A 55 20.11 -9.33 0.60
C CYS A 55 20.11 -7.83 0.26
N LEU A 56 20.04 -7.53 -1.04
CA LEU A 56 19.86 -6.14 -1.47
C LEU A 56 18.40 -5.71 -1.23
N CYS A 57 18.24 -4.64 -0.43
CA CYS A 57 16.96 -4.00 -0.14
C CYS A 57 17.02 -2.51 -0.47
N ILE A 58 16.00 -2.01 -1.17
CA ILE A 58 15.78 -0.57 -1.38
C ILE A 58 14.36 -0.20 -0.95
N ALA A 59 14.20 1.01 -0.42
CA ALA A 59 12.89 1.57 -0.09
C ALA A 59 12.55 2.64 -1.12
N ILE A 60 11.42 2.49 -1.80
CA ILE A 60 10.90 3.47 -2.74
C ILE A 60 9.79 4.25 -2.05
N GLU A 61 9.97 5.56 -1.93
CA GLU A 61 8.99 6.49 -1.42
C GLU A 61 8.06 6.94 -2.55
N ASN A 62 6.77 6.66 -2.40
CA ASN A 62 5.70 7.23 -3.22
C ASN A 62 4.95 8.29 -2.40
N ASN A 63 4.02 9.06 -2.98
CA ASN A 63 3.23 10.09 -2.29
C ASN A 63 2.46 9.57 -1.08
N TYR A 64 2.07 8.29 -1.10
CA TYR A 64 1.18 7.70 -0.10
C TYR A 64 1.85 6.69 0.84
N ASN A 65 2.88 6.00 0.38
CA ASN A 65 3.47 4.87 1.06
C ASN A 65 4.95 4.69 0.70
N PHE A 66 5.63 3.87 1.47
CA PHE A 66 6.92 3.28 1.11
C PHE A 66 6.68 1.88 0.57
N ILE A 67 7.35 1.52 -0.52
CA ILE A 67 7.38 0.17 -1.05
C ILE A 67 8.80 -0.35 -0.90
N LEU A 68 8.96 -1.43 -0.14
CA LEU A 68 10.22 -2.13 0.01
C LEU A 68 10.39 -3.10 -1.16
N TRP A 69 11.48 -2.91 -1.89
CA TRP A 69 11.90 -3.77 -2.98
C TRP A 69 13.10 -4.57 -2.52
N LYS A 70 13.02 -5.89 -2.66
CA LYS A 70 14.04 -6.81 -2.20
C LYS A 70 14.51 -7.70 -3.35
N GLU A 71 15.77 -8.09 -3.28
CA GLU A 71 16.38 -8.99 -4.26
C GLU A 71 15.57 -10.27 -4.39
N LYS A 72 15.20 -10.59 -5.63
CA LYS A 72 14.59 -11.87 -5.95
C LYS A 72 15.68 -12.92 -5.80
N VAL A 73 15.72 -13.60 -4.66
CA VAL A 73 16.55 -14.79 -4.49
C VAL A 73 15.97 -15.87 -5.39
N THR A 74 16.44 -15.95 -6.63
CA THR A 74 16.25 -17.14 -7.44
C THR A 74 16.97 -18.26 -6.73
N PRO A 75 16.28 -19.32 -6.28
CA PRO A 75 16.96 -20.50 -5.76
C PRO A 75 17.84 -21.02 -6.89
N THR A 76 19.15 -20.80 -6.79
CA THR A 76 20.11 -21.34 -7.74
C THR A 76 19.94 -22.86 -7.72
N PRO A 77 19.68 -23.54 -8.85
CA PRO A 77 19.54 -25.00 -8.90
C PRO A 77 20.83 -25.78 -8.56
N GLU A 78 21.89 -25.12 -8.11
CA GLU A 78 23.23 -25.70 -7.92
C GLU A 78 23.42 -26.37 -6.55
N GLU A 79 22.34 -26.68 -5.82
CA GLU A 79 22.37 -27.54 -4.64
C GLU A 79 21.47 -28.78 -4.80
N ILE A 80 21.45 -29.37 -6.00
CA ILE A 80 21.18 -30.80 -6.16
C ILE A 80 22.52 -31.45 -6.51
N GLU A 81 23.32 -31.82 -5.51
CA GLU A 81 24.17 -33.02 -5.53
C GLU A 81 24.90 -33.20 -4.18
N LYS A 82 24.18 -33.75 -3.19
CA LYS A 82 24.76 -34.70 -2.24
C LYS A 82 23.65 -35.57 -1.63
N PRO A 83 23.54 -36.84 -2.00
CA PRO A 83 22.66 -37.77 -1.30
C PRO A 83 23.27 -38.07 0.07
N ALA A 84 22.74 -37.46 1.12
CA ALA A 84 23.02 -37.87 2.49
C ALA A 84 22.08 -39.03 2.87
N PRO A 85 22.60 -40.11 3.48
CA PRO A 85 21.84 -41.32 3.76
C PRO A 85 20.83 -41.12 4.88
N PHE A 86 19.63 -41.65 4.65
CA PHE A 86 18.58 -41.86 5.64
C PHE A 86 19.13 -42.39 6.96
N THR A 87 18.83 -41.69 8.06
CA THR A 87 18.70 -42.29 9.39
C THR A 87 17.63 -41.55 10.19
N LEU A 88 16.42 -42.12 10.20
CA LEU A 88 15.54 -42.18 11.38
C LEU A 88 15.66 -43.62 11.89
N PRO A 89 15.61 -43.90 13.21
CA PRO A 89 14.52 -43.50 14.11
C PRO A 89 15.03 -42.96 15.46
N THR A 90 14.23 -42.32 16.31
CA THR A 90 13.41 -43.00 17.34
C THR A 90 12.69 -41.94 18.20
N PRO A 91 11.45 -42.20 18.66
CA PRO A 91 10.60 -41.27 19.42
C PRO A 91 10.76 -41.37 20.95
N SER A 92 10.03 -40.45 21.64
CA SER A 92 9.50 -40.52 23.02
C SER A 92 10.38 -39.97 24.16
N PRO A 93 9.82 -39.68 25.36
CA PRO A 93 8.59 -38.94 25.70
C PRO A 93 8.75 -37.97 26.91
N ALA A 94 7.68 -37.23 27.20
CA ALA A 94 7.25 -36.75 28.53
C ALA A 94 8.09 -35.70 29.28
N ASP A 95 7.47 -34.55 29.55
CA ASP A 95 6.78 -34.25 30.82
C ASP A 95 6.93 -32.77 31.19
N LYS A 96 5.84 -32.00 31.11
CA LYS A 96 5.25 -31.28 32.26
C LYS A 96 4.16 -30.30 31.84
N PRO A 97 2.93 -30.47 32.35
CA PRO A 97 1.92 -29.43 32.43
C PRO A 97 1.96 -28.76 33.82
N ALA A 98 1.75 -27.44 33.86
CA ALA A 98 1.11 -26.68 34.95
C ALA A 98 1.40 -25.16 34.76
N PRO A 99 0.67 -24.27 35.45
CA PRO A 99 -0.77 -24.18 35.60
C PRO A 99 -1.30 -22.75 35.34
N PHE A 100 -2.62 -22.65 35.30
CA PHE A 100 -3.44 -21.44 35.33
C PHE A 100 -2.95 -20.37 36.31
N THR A 101 -2.99 -19.10 35.89
CA THR A 101 -3.27 -17.96 36.79
C THR A 101 -4.00 -16.86 36.02
N SER A 102 -5.33 -16.94 36.00
CA SER A 102 -6.22 -15.78 36.10
C SER A 102 -6.93 -15.95 37.44
N PRO A 103 -7.07 -14.89 38.25
CA PRO A 103 -8.27 -14.06 38.09
C PRO A 103 -8.09 -12.55 38.41
N GLU A 104 -8.91 -11.76 37.73
CA GLU A 104 -9.79 -10.74 38.33
C GLU A 104 -9.17 -9.64 39.22
N THR A 105 -9.29 -8.38 38.80
CA THR A 105 -9.89 -7.33 39.64
C THR A 105 -10.38 -6.19 38.76
N ALA A 106 -11.69 -6.02 38.77
CA ALA A 106 -12.42 -4.86 38.27
C ALA A 106 -12.08 -3.60 39.07
N LYS A 107 -11.99 -2.45 38.38
CA LYS A 107 -12.68 -1.23 38.83
C LYS A 107 -12.62 -0.09 37.80
N SER A 108 -13.82 0.42 37.52
CA SER A 108 -14.13 1.84 37.32
C SER A 108 -13.85 2.50 35.96
N GLU A 109 -14.94 2.63 35.19
CA GLU A 109 -15.37 3.82 34.43
C GLU A 109 -15.15 5.16 35.20
N PRO A 110 -15.48 6.35 34.64
CA PRO A 110 -15.49 6.84 33.26
C PRO A 110 -14.72 8.17 33.14
N ILE A 111 -14.06 8.46 32.02
CA ILE A 111 -13.83 9.86 31.62
C ILE A 111 -13.94 10.02 30.11
N GLU A 112 -15.07 10.63 29.78
CA GLU A 112 -15.43 11.35 28.59
C GLU A 112 -14.44 12.49 28.27
N SER A 113 -14.34 12.85 26.98
CA SER A 113 -13.62 14.01 26.39
C SER A 113 -12.12 13.76 26.12
N GLU A 114 -11.62 13.72 24.88
CA GLU A 114 -11.78 14.76 23.86
C GLU A 114 -12.12 14.23 22.46
N LYS A 115 -13.11 14.90 21.87
CA LYS A 115 -13.61 14.73 20.51
C LYS A 115 -13.37 16.06 19.79
N LYS A 116 -12.89 16.00 18.52
CA LYS A 116 -12.71 17.07 17.50
C LYS A 116 -11.37 17.81 17.56
N ASN A 117 -10.62 18.01 16.47
CA ASN A 117 -11.00 18.10 15.06
C ASN A 117 -9.91 17.43 14.17
N LYS A 118 -10.18 16.22 13.66
CA LYS A 118 -9.77 15.94 12.28
C LYS A 118 -10.94 16.40 11.41
N PRO A 119 -10.72 17.18 10.34
CA PRO A 119 -11.78 17.43 9.39
C PRO A 119 -12.28 16.06 8.93
N LYS A 120 -13.55 15.77 9.22
CA LYS A 120 -14.21 14.62 8.59
C LYS A 120 -14.02 14.79 7.09
N PRO A 121 -13.56 13.75 6.36
CA PRO A 121 -13.67 13.79 4.91
C PRO A 121 -15.15 14.01 4.59
N LEU A 122 -15.48 15.14 3.96
CA LEU A 122 -16.86 15.50 3.59
C LEU A 122 -17.42 14.53 2.54
N ILE A 123 -16.52 13.81 1.87
CA ILE A 123 -16.79 12.89 0.77
C ILE A 123 -16.37 11.48 1.20
N ASP A 124 -17.30 10.54 1.10
CA ASP A 124 -17.03 9.12 1.34
C ASP A 124 -16.11 8.57 0.25
N GLN A 125 -15.09 7.80 0.61
CA GLN A 125 -14.17 7.21 -0.37
C GLN A 125 -14.89 6.26 -1.35
N ASN A 126 -16.00 5.67 -0.92
CA ASN A 126 -16.87 4.86 -1.77
C ASN A 126 -17.54 5.68 -2.89
N PHE A 127 -17.79 6.96 -2.64
CA PHE A 127 -18.30 7.90 -3.63
C PHE A 127 -17.24 8.23 -4.67
N ILE A 128 -16.00 8.47 -4.24
CA ILE A 128 -14.85 8.73 -5.12
C ILE A 128 -14.67 7.56 -6.10
N VAL A 129 -14.64 6.32 -5.61
CA VAL A 129 -14.51 5.12 -6.46
C VAL A 129 -15.69 4.96 -7.42
N ALA A 130 -16.90 5.37 -7.02
CA ALA A 130 -18.07 5.35 -7.91
C ALA A 130 -17.95 6.41 -9.01
N CYS A 131 -17.48 7.61 -8.67
CA CYS A 131 -17.20 8.69 -9.62
C CYS A 131 -16.11 8.29 -10.62
N GLU A 132 -14.99 7.72 -10.15
CA GLU A 132 -13.91 7.22 -11.00
C GLU A 132 -14.42 6.21 -12.03
N LYS A 133 -15.11 5.16 -11.56
CA LYS A 133 -15.66 4.13 -12.44
C LYS A 133 -16.57 4.70 -13.51
N ARG A 134 -17.44 5.64 -13.13
CA ARG A 134 -18.38 6.25 -14.06
C ARG A 134 -17.68 7.21 -15.02
N LEU A 135 -16.71 7.98 -14.54
CA LEU A 135 -15.92 8.89 -15.37
C LEU A 135 -15.09 8.10 -16.40
N ILE A 136 -14.56 6.94 -16.01
CA ILE A 136 -13.84 6.03 -16.92
C ILE A 136 -14.71 5.57 -18.11
N GLU A 137 -16.03 5.42 -17.93
CA GLU A 137 -16.94 5.09 -19.04
C GLU A 137 -17.10 6.24 -20.06
N TYR A 138 -16.83 7.49 -19.66
CA TYR A 138 -17.03 8.67 -20.51
C TYR A 138 -15.73 9.21 -21.12
N VAL A 139 -14.68 9.36 -20.31
CA VAL A 139 -13.39 9.92 -20.74
C VAL A 139 -12.28 8.86 -20.85
N GLY A 140 -12.56 7.61 -20.47
CA GLY A 140 -11.61 6.51 -20.54
C GLY A 140 -10.72 6.40 -19.30
N PRO A 141 -9.61 5.65 -19.36
CA PRO A 141 -8.79 5.33 -18.18
C PRO A 141 -8.20 6.56 -17.47
N ILE A 142 -8.15 7.72 -18.13
CA ILE A 142 -7.76 9.00 -17.53
C ILE A 142 -8.76 9.49 -16.47
N GLY A 143 -10.01 9.01 -16.51
CA GLY A 143 -11.04 9.40 -15.55
C GLY A 143 -10.69 9.04 -14.11
N LYS A 144 -9.84 8.04 -13.88
CA LYS A 144 -9.33 7.74 -12.54
C LYS A 144 -8.44 8.89 -12.02
N MET A 145 -7.47 9.29 -12.83
CA MET A 145 -6.54 10.38 -12.50
C MET A 145 -7.27 11.69 -12.27
N ILE A 146 -8.22 12.05 -13.14
CA ILE A 146 -8.99 13.29 -13.00
C ILE A 146 -9.71 13.39 -11.64
N VAL A 147 -10.34 12.30 -11.19
CA VAL A 147 -11.04 12.30 -9.90
C VAL A 147 -10.05 12.34 -8.73
N GLU A 148 -8.94 11.62 -8.83
CA GLU A 148 -7.85 11.66 -7.82
C GLU A 148 -7.25 13.06 -7.72
N ASP A 149 -6.83 13.66 -8.84
CA ASP A 149 -6.25 15.01 -8.91
C ASP A 149 -7.21 16.05 -8.33
N LEU A 150 -8.48 16.07 -8.78
CA LEU A 150 -9.46 17.04 -8.27
C LEU A 150 -9.71 16.91 -6.77
N TYR A 151 -9.69 15.68 -6.24
CA TYR A 151 -9.87 15.41 -4.81
C TYR A 151 -8.62 15.74 -3.99
N GLU A 152 -7.43 15.47 -4.51
CA GLU A 152 -6.14 15.80 -3.88
C GLU A 152 -5.89 17.30 -3.84
N GLU A 153 -6.16 18.00 -4.94
CA GLU A 153 -6.04 19.46 -5.03
C GLU A 153 -7.07 20.18 -4.17
N ASN A 154 -8.25 19.57 -3.98
CA ASN A 154 -9.37 20.21 -3.28
C ASN A 154 -10.03 19.29 -2.22
N PRO A 155 -9.32 18.97 -1.12
CA PRO A 155 -9.81 18.05 -0.07
C PRO A 155 -10.98 18.62 0.77
N HIS A 156 -11.32 19.90 0.57
CA HIS A 156 -12.41 20.60 1.24
C HIS A 156 -13.71 20.65 0.44
N LEU A 157 -13.73 20.11 -0.79
CA LEU A 157 -14.92 20.15 -1.63
C LEU A 157 -16.05 19.31 -1.06
N SER A 158 -17.26 19.76 -1.35
CA SER A 158 -18.47 18.97 -1.15
C SER A 158 -18.67 18.02 -2.34
N LYS A 159 -19.46 16.96 -2.13
CA LYS A 159 -19.80 15.98 -3.19
C LYS A 159 -20.30 16.65 -4.47
N THR A 160 -21.10 17.71 -4.33
CA THR A 160 -21.63 18.50 -5.45
C THR A 160 -20.53 19.19 -6.23
N GLU A 161 -19.65 19.91 -5.55
CA GLU A 161 -18.58 20.69 -6.19
C GLU A 161 -17.60 19.79 -6.93
N LEU A 162 -17.25 18.64 -6.34
CA LEU A 162 -16.40 17.64 -7.00
C LEU A 162 -17.07 17.13 -8.29
N VAL A 163 -18.37 16.83 -8.25
CA VAL A 163 -19.13 16.38 -9.42
C VAL A 163 -19.22 17.47 -10.49
N GLU A 164 -19.32 18.74 -10.10
CA GLU A 164 -19.32 19.86 -11.05
C GLU A 164 -17.98 19.98 -11.78
N LEU A 165 -16.86 19.91 -11.07
CA LEU A 165 -15.52 19.94 -11.67
C LEU A 165 -15.29 18.74 -12.60
N ILE A 166 -15.68 17.53 -12.18
CA ILE A 166 -15.60 16.34 -13.03
C ILE A 166 -16.47 16.50 -14.30
N CYS A 167 -17.61 17.17 -14.18
CA CYS A 167 -18.46 17.44 -15.33
C CYS A 167 -17.80 18.41 -16.32
N GLU A 168 -16.88 19.29 -15.91
CA GLU A 168 -16.12 20.14 -16.84
C GLU A 168 -15.25 19.29 -17.77
N GLU A 169 -14.66 18.21 -17.23
CA GLU A 169 -13.76 17.30 -17.94
C GLU A 169 -14.47 16.35 -18.92
N ILE A 170 -15.77 16.15 -18.76
CA ILE A 170 -16.56 15.35 -19.70
C ILE A 170 -16.82 16.17 -20.98
N PRO A 171 -16.51 15.68 -22.18
CA PRO A 171 -16.68 16.46 -23.42
C PRO A 171 -18.13 16.56 -23.89
N LYS A 172 -18.99 15.58 -23.58
CA LYS A 172 -20.39 15.55 -24.04
C LYS A 172 -21.35 16.01 -22.95
N GLN A 173 -22.17 17.02 -23.25
CA GLN A 173 -23.14 17.56 -22.29
C GLN A 173 -24.14 16.52 -21.77
N GLU A 174 -24.60 15.62 -22.65
CA GLU A 174 -25.54 14.54 -22.28
C GLU A 174 -24.94 13.58 -21.23
N GLN A 175 -23.62 13.33 -21.31
CA GLN A 175 -22.89 12.52 -20.33
C GLN A 175 -22.70 13.26 -19.00
N LYS A 176 -22.56 14.59 -19.02
CA LYS A 176 -22.51 15.42 -17.80
C LYS A 176 -23.80 15.28 -17.00
N GLU A 177 -24.95 15.42 -17.67
CA GLU A 177 -26.26 15.31 -17.01
C GLU A 177 -26.49 13.90 -16.46
N GLU A 178 -26.12 12.86 -17.21
CA GLU A 178 -26.21 11.47 -16.75
C GLU A 178 -25.28 11.21 -15.56
N PHE A 179 -24.06 11.74 -15.58
CA PHE A 179 -23.11 11.65 -14.48
C PHE A 179 -23.60 12.37 -13.22
N LYS A 180 -24.15 13.59 -13.34
CA LYS A 180 -24.77 14.32 -12.22
C LYS A 180 -25.93 13.51 -11.61
N ARG A 181 -26.76 12.90 -12.46
CA ARG A 181 -27.89 12.07 -12.04
C ARG A 181 -27.43 10.79 -11.31
N TYR A 182 -26.34 10.19 -11.76
CA TYR A 182 -25.74 9.00 -11.16
C TYR A 182 -25.13 9.30 -9.79
N CYS A 183 -24.38 10.40 -9.69
CA CYS A 183 -23.78 10.85 -8.43
C CYS A 183 -24.82 11.39 -7.43
N ARG A 184 -26.08 11.51 -7.85
CA ARG A 184 -27.27 11.88 -7.07
C ARG A 184 -26.97 12.97 -6.05
N VAL A 185 -26.64 14.14 -6.60
CA VAL A 185 -26.57 15.42 -5.89
C VAL A 185 -27.84 16.23 -6.11
#